data_AF-A0A948QJI8-F1
#
_entry.id   AF-A0A948QJI8-F1
#
_cell.length_a   1.000
_cell.length_b   1.000
_cell.length_c   1.000
_cell.angle_alpha   90.00
_cell.angle_beta   90.00
_cell.angle_gamma   90.00
#
_symmetry.space_group_name_H-M   'P 1'
#
loop_
_entity.id
_entity.type
_entity.pdbx_description
1 polymer ?
#
loop_
_entity_poly.entity_id
_entity_poly.type
_entity_poly.pdbx_seq_one_letter_code
_entity_poly.pdbx_strand_id
1 'polypeptide(L)'
;MYLPLLYELIGGLSYGLFLALLLKITRPAYIAFRRRKSGYGVIFDSLTGKPVPLTPITLLDLGGRTVRTTVTNREGRYNLVAPKGDYIVEIPKPGYTFPSKILNKKNNDSEYADILTAAHIIVTDYGSINKNIPIDPINVKGHASLLKKRVFSSRKSQELLSLICPLLAIALFVPLRGFFSAWILIIIYFLALISRFLDFKPAAPPYGTVRDVDTKAPLKDVVVRIFERKYGKSLESQVTSPRGRYAFIVKKGSYRLLVQKKGYHTVILNYPDIKEDGYLLARDIFMKRN
;
A
#
# COMPACT_ATOMS: atom_id res chain seq x y z
N MET A 1 -17.95 30.36 -45.24
CA MET A 1 -16.86 29.37 -45.34
C MET A 1 -16.26 28.94 -43.98
N TYR A 2 -16.43 29.69 -42.88
CA TYR A 2 -15.83 29.36 -41.58
C TYR A 2 -16.65 28.44 -40.66
N LEU A 3 -17.95 28.27 -40.89
CA LEU A 3 -18.82 27.40 -40.07
C LEU A 3 -18.33 25.93 -39.92
N PRO A 4 -17.91 25.22 -40.99
CA PRO A 4 -17.48 23.82 -40.85
C PRO A 4 -16.18 23.70 -40.04
N LEU A 5 -15.28 24.66 -40.19
CA LEU A 5 -14.00 24.68 -39.48
C LEU A 5 -14.18 25.02 -37.99
N LEU A 6 -15.12 25.93 -37.68
CA LEU A 6 -15.53 26.23 -36.31
C LEU A 6 -16.17 25.00 -35.63
N TYR A 7 -17.02 24.26 -36.35
CA TYR A 7 -17.66 23.04 -35.84
C TYR A 7 -16.66 21.93 -35.54
N GLU A 8 -15.68 21.71 -36.44
CA GLU A 8 -14.60 20.74 -36.20
C GLU A 8 -13.76 21.13 -34.98
N LEU A 9 -13.48 22.42 -34.80
CA LEU A 9 -12.68 22.91 -33.68
C LEU A 9 -13.41 22.76 -32.34
N ILE A 10 -14.71 23.07 -32.29
CA ILE A 10 -15.55 22.89 -31.10
C ILE A 10 -15.73 21.39 -30.78
N GLY A 11 -15.95 20.56 -31.80
CA GLY A 11 -16.06 19.10 -31.67
C GLY A 11 -14.78 18.47 -31.14
N GLY A 12 -13.62 18.85 -31.69
CA GLY A 12 -12.32 18.38 -31.21
C GLY A 12 -12.02 18.83 -29.78
N LEU A 13 -12.32 20.09 -29.43
CA LEU A 13 -12.05 20.63 -28.10
C LEU A 13 -12.93 19.99 -27.02
N SER A 14 -14.22 19.79 -27.32
CA SER A 14 -15.15 19.07 -26.41
C SER A 14 -14.74 17.61 -26.23
N TYR A 15 -14.38 16.92 -27.32
CA TYR A 15 -13.91 15.53 -27.27
C TYR A 15 -12.58 15.40 -26.50
N GLY A 16 -11.63 16.30 -26.73
CA GLY A 16 -10.37 16.35 -26.00
C GLY A 16 -10.56 16.58 -24.50
N LEU A 17 -11.46 17.50 -24.12
CA LEU A 17 -11.81 17.77 -22.72
C LEU A 17 -12.44 16.54 -22.06
N PHE A 18 -13.30 15.83 -22.81
CA PHE A 18 -13.91 14.58 -22.34
C PHE A 18 -12.88 13.47 -22.14
N LEU A 19 -11.96 13.25 -23.09
CA LEU A 19 -10.87 12.27 -22.94
C LEU A 19 -9.97 12.60 -21.74
N ALA A 20 -9.67 13.88 -21.51
CA ALA A 20 -8.92 14.32 -20.34
C ALA A 20 -9.66 14.01 -19.02
N LEU A 21 -10.99 14.15 -19.00
CA LEU A 21 -11.82 13.78 -17.86
C LEU A 21 -11.80 12.27 -17.59
N LEU A 22 -11.93 11.44 -18.64
CA LEU A 22 -11.79 9.98 -18.53
C LEU A 22 -10.41 9.56 -17.99
N LEU A 23 -9.34 10.21 -18.45
CA LEU A 23 -7.99 9.97 -17.92
C LEU A 23 -7.87 10.33 -16.43
N LYS A 24 -8.55 11.38 -15.97
CA LYS A 24 -8.57 11.75 -14.54
C LYS A 24 -9.34 10.74 -13.70
N ILE A 25 -10.48 10.27 -14.19
CA ILE A 25 -11.34 9.29 -13.51
C ILE A 25 -10.64 7.93 -13.34
N THR A 26 -9.84 7.50 -14.31
CA THR A 26 -9.09 6.23 -14.25
C THR A 26 -7.80 6.30 -13.43
N ARG A 27 -7.35 7.50 -13.05
CA ARG A 27 -6.08 7.73 -12.33
C ARG A 27 -6.02 7.09 -10.93
N PRO A 28 -7.08 7.12 -10.09
CA PRO A 28 -7.08 6.49 -8.78
C PRO A 28 -6.86 4.97 -8.83
N ALA A 29 -7.49 4.27 -9.78
CA ALA A 29 -7.26 2.84 -10.00
C ALA A 29 -5.77 2.57 -10.23
N TYR A 30 -5.18 3.32 -11.18
CA TYR A 30 -3.76 3.21 -11.51
C TYR A 30 -2.83 3.51 -10.32
N ILE A 31 -3.12 4.55 -9.52
CA ILE A 31 -2.34 4.89 -8.33
C ILE A 31 -2.46 3.81 -7.24
N ALA A 32 -3.66 3.26 -7.03
CA ALA A 32 -3.89 2.21 -6.04
C ALA A 32 -3.03 0.97 -6.32
N PHE A 33 -2.85 0.61 -7.60
CA PHE A 33 -1.96 -0.48 -8.00
C PHE A 33 -0.47 -0.16 -7.86
N ARG A 34 -0.07 1.12 -7.95
CA ARG A 34 1.33 1.57 -7.75
C ARG A 34 1.75 1.78 -6.30
N ARG A 35 0.80 1.80 -5.35
CA ARG A 35 1.13 2.06 -3.94
C ARG A 35 1.97 0.90 -3.39
N ARG A 36 3.20 1.20 -2.96
CA ARG A 36 4.02 0.27 -2.17
C ARG A 36 3.21 -0.20 -0.97
N LYS A 37 3.37 -1.48 -0.57
CA LYS A 37 2.84 -1.92 0.71
C LYS A 37 3.49 -1.06 1.79
N SER A 38 2.67 -0.34 2.55
CA SER A 38 3.14 0.53 3.63
C SER A 38 3.86 -0.30 4.69
N GLY A 39 4.89 0.25 5.34
CA GLY A 39 5.52 -0.39 6.50
C GLY A 39 4.58 -0.49 7.69
N TYR A 40 3.52 0.30 7.71
CA TYR A 40 2.53 0.37 8.77
C TYR A 40 1.17 -0.16 8.30
N GLY A 41 0.39 -0.67 9.24
CA GLY A 41 -1.05 -0.88 9.08
C GLY A 41 -1.83 0.36 9.53
N VAL A 42 -3.08 0.46 9.10
CA VAL A 42 -4.01 1.51 9.56
C VAL A 42 -5.21 0.86 10.22
N ILE A 43 -5.56 1.32 11.43
CA ILE A 43 -6.88 1.05 12.01
C ILE A 43 -7.83 2.12 11.54
N PHE A 44 -8.96 1.70 11.00
CA PHE A 44 -9.96 2.61 10.47
C PHE A 44 -11.37 2.13 10.77
N ASP A 45 -12.29 3.08 10.76
CA ASP A 45 -13.70 2.84 10.96
C ASP A 45 -14.28 2.16 9.71
N SER A 46 -14.83 0.96 9.89
CA SER A 46 -15.35 0.14 8.80
C SER A 46 -16.57 0.74 8.11
N LEU A 47 -17.22 1.75 8.70
CA LEU A 47 -18.39 2.44 8.17
C LEU A 47 -18.00 3.74 7.46
N THR A 48 -17.08 4.53 8.01
CA THR A 48 -16.67 5.81 7.40
C THR A 48 -15.42 5.73 6.54
N GLY A 49 -14.60 4.69 6.70
CA GLY A 49 -13.26 4.59 6.08
C GLY A 49 -12.21 5.52 6.71
N LYS A 50 -12.57 6.31 7.72
CA LYS A 50 -11.64 7.25 8.36
C LYS A 50 -10.71 6.51 9.34
N PRO A 51 -9.43 6.89 9.41
CA PRO A 51 -8.51 6.31 10.39
C PRO A 51 -8.96 6.62 11.83
N VAL A 52 -8.76 5.66 12.74
CA VAL A 52 -9.12 5.77 14.16
C VAL A 52 -7.85 5.87 15.01
N PRO A 53 -7.53 7.06 15.55
CA PRO A 53 -6.32 7.29 16.32
C PRO A 53 -6.43 6.78 17.76
N LEU A 54 -5.27 6.66 18.42
CA LEU A 54 -5.14 6.27 19.83
C LEU A 54 -5.86 4.96 20.13
N THR A 55 -5.62 3.96 19.29
CA THR A 55 -6.22 2.65 19.38
C THR A 55 -5.17 1.65 19.82
N PRO A 56 -5.30 1.04 21.01
CA PRO A 56 -4.40 -0.01 21.46
C PRO A 56 -4.62 -1.28 20.63
N ILE A 57 -3.52 -1.96 20.32
CA ILE A 57 -3.49 -3.22 19.58
C ILE A 57 -2.62 -4.16 20.37
N THR A 58 -3.19 -5.28 20.77
CA THR A 58 -2.51 -6.32 21.52
C THR A 58 -2.42 -7.58 20.66
N LEU A 59 -1.22 -8.13 20.57
CA LEU A 59 -0.96 -9.42 19.95
C LEU A 59 -0.81 -10.47 21.04
N LEU A 60 -1.67 -11.46 21.03
CA LEU A 60 -1.69 -12.59 21.96
C LEU A 60 -1.16 -13.85 21.26
N ASP A 61 -0.42 -14.67 21.99
CA ASP A 61 -0.12 -16.05 21.61
C ASP A 61 -1.38 -16.92 21.74
N LEU A 62 -1.39 -18.13 21.16
CA LEU A 62 -2.49 -19.09 21.28
C LEU A 62 -2.80 -19.45 22.73
N GLY A 63 -1.83 -19.33 23.64
CA GLY A 63 -2.01 -19.49 25.09
C GLY A 63 -2.58 -18.26 25.81
N GLY A 64 -3.01 -17.21 25.10
CA GLY A 64 -3.58 -15.98 25.67
C GLY A 64 -2.56 -15.01 26.28
N ARG A 65 -1.27 -15.29 26.16
CA ARG A 65 -0.21 -14.42 26.69
C ARG A 65 0.05 -13.25 25.76
N THR A 66 0.21 -12.05 26.31
CA THR A 66 0.57 -10.87 25.53
C THR A 66 2.00 -10.97 25.01
N VAL A 67 2.14 -11.02 23.69
CA VAL A 67 3.44 -11.04 23.00
C VAL A 67 3.91 -9.61 22.75
N ARG A 68 3.00 -8.74 22.31
CA ARG A 68 3.33 -7.34 22.01
C ARG A 68 2.09 -6.45 22.05
N THR A 69 2.28 -5.21 22.50
CA THR A 69 1.24 -4.18 22.45
C THR A 69 1.78 -2.94 21.74
N THR A 70 0.94 -2.29 20.95
CA THR A 70 1.25 -1.01 20.30
C THR A 70 0.00 -0.13 20.30
N VAL A 71 0.16 1.16 20.03
CA VAL A 71 -0.96 2.11 19.95
C VAL A 71 -0.87 2.87 18.63
N THR A 72 -2.01 3.09 17.98
CA THR A 72 -2.06 3.85 16.73
C THR A 72 -1.76 5.33 16.97
N ASN A 73 -1.13 5.97 15.97
CA ASN A 73 -0.85 7.40 15.99
C ASN A 73 -2.10 8.23 15.63
N ARG A 74 -1.94 9.56 15.48
CA ARG A 74 -3.03 10.51 15.10
C ARG A 74 -3.70 10.20 13.75
N GLU A 75 -3.02 9.47 12.89
CA GLU A 75 -3.52 9.08 11.58
C GLU A 75 -3.99 7.61 11.56
N GLY A 76 -4.21 7.00 12.74
CA GLY A 76 -4.63 5.61 12.86
C GLY A 76 -3.57 4.59 12.44
N ARG A 77 -2.34 5.02 12.12
CA ARG A 77 -1.25 4.15 11.68
C ARG A 77 -0.63 3.44 12.87
N TYR A 78 -0.27 2.17 12.69
CA TYR A 78 0.47 1.38 13.65
C TYR A 78 1.53 0.53 12.97
N ASN A 79 2.51 0.11 13.75
CA ASN A 79 3.46 -0.90 13.34
C ASN A 79 3.59 -1.93 14.46
N LEU A 80 3.48 -3.20 14.09
CA LEU A 80 3.53 -4.33 15.01
C LEU A 80 4.47 -5.36 14.40
N VAL A 81 5.52 -5.75 15.12
CA VAL A 81 6.50 -6.73 14.64
C VAL A 81 6.46 -7.93 15.58
N ALA A 82 6.35 -9.13 15.00
CA ALA A 82 6.30 -10.38 15.74
C ALA A 82 7.14 -11.47 15.05
N PRO A 83 7.67 -12.45 15.82
CA PRO A 83 8.26 -13.65 15.24
C PRO A 83 7.26 -14.45 14.40
N LYS A 84 7.77 -15.44 13.67
CA LYS A 84 6.93 -16.42 12.99
C LYS A 84 6.10 -17.19 14.02
N GLY A 85 4.79 -17.26 13.83
CA GLY A 85 3.87 -17.93 14.74
C GLY A 85 2.41 -17.62 14.43
N ASP A 86 1.53 -18.28 15.17
CA ASP A 86 0.09 -18.05 15.14
C ASP A 86 -0.31 -17.15 16.31
N TYR A 87 -1.10 -16.12 16.02
CA TYR A 87 -1.46 -15.10 17.01
C TYR A 87 -2.92 -14.68 16.92
N ILE A 88 -3.42 -14.11 18.01
CA ILE A 88 -4.72 -13.48 18.11
C ILE A 88 -4.52 -11.98 18.29
N VAL A 89 -5.20 -11.17 17.48
CA VAL A 89 -5.19 -9.71 17.57
C VAL A 89 -6.39 -9.26 18.38
N GLU A 90 -6.14 -8.46 19.41
CA GLU A 90 -7.16 -7.80 20.22
C GLU A 90 -7.05 -6.27 20.13
N ILE A 91 -8.21 -5.63 20.05
CA ILE A 91 -8.31 -4.17 19.88
C ILE A 91 -9.36 -3.63 20.86
N PRO A 92 -8.98 -3.36 22.12
CA PRO A 92 -9.90 -2.83 23.11
C PRO A 92 -10.08 -1.32 22.90
N LYS A 93 -10.97 -0.94 21.97
CA LYS A 93 -11.33 0.45 21.70
C LYS A 93 -12.78 0.73 22.13
N PRO A 94 -13.01 1.64 23.10
CA PRO A 94 -14.37 2.00 23.51
C PRO A 94 -15.20 2.54 22.34
N GLY A 95 -16.45 2.11 22.24
CA GLY A 95 -17.37 2.51 21.16
C GLY A 95 -17.20 1.75 19.85
N TYR A 96 -16.26 0.80 19.79
CA TYR A 96 -15.99 -0.01 18.62
C TYR A 96 -15.93 -1.51 18.93
N THR A 97 -16.15 -2.34 17.92
CA THR A 97 -16.01 -3.80 18.00
C THR A 97 -15.09 -4.33 16.91
N PHE A 98 -14.29 -5.33 17.27
CA PHE A 98 -13.42 -6.09 16.39
C PHE A 98 -13.57 -7.59 16.71
N PRO A 99 -13.57 -8.51 15.71
CA PRO A 99 -13.51 -8.29 14.27
C PRO A 99 -14.70 -7.55 13.68
N SER A 100 -14.49 -6.94 12.50
CA SER A 100 -15.56 -6.27 11.75
C SER A 100 -16.57 -7.27 11.19
N LYS A 101 -17.86 -6.99 11.38
CA LYS A 101 -18.99 -7.68 10.74
C LYS A 101 -19.35 -7.03 9.40
N ILE A 102 -19.11 -5.72 9.26
CA ILE A 102 -19.39 -4.94 8.04
C ILE A 102 -18.42 -5.31 6.90
N LEU A 103 -17.11 -5.29 7.19
CA LEU A 103 -16.05 -5.64 6.25
C LEU A 103 -15.52 -7.03 6.58
N ASN A 104 -15.78 -7.98 5.70
CA ASN A 104 -15.42 -9.38 5.89
C ASN A 104 -14.81 -9.97 4.60
N LYS A 105 -14.40 -11.24 4.65
CA LYS A 105 -13.73 -11.90 3.52
C LYS A 105 -14.55 -11.90 2.23
N LYS A 106 -15.88 -11.86 2.32
CA LYS A 106 -16.81 -11.80 1.17
C LYS A 106 -17.11 -10.36 0.74
N ASN A 107 -17.04 -9.40 1.67
CA ASN A 107 -17.34 -7.99 1.46
C ASN A 107 -16.15 -7.12 1.87
N ASN A 108 -15.20 -6.95 0.95
CA ASN A 108 -13.97 -6.18 1.16
C ASN A 108 -14.00 -4.83 0.40
N ASP A 109 -15.15 -4.15 0.44
CA ASP A 109 -15.33 -2.88 -0.27
C ASP A 109 -14.77 -1.70 0.55
N SER A 110 -13.45 -1.65 0.67
CA SER A 110 -12.74 -0.61 1.42
C SER A 110 -11.67 0.07 0.55
N GLU A 111 -11.34 1.32 0.89
CA GLU A 111 -10.23 2.04 0.28
C GLU A 111 -8.87 1.38 0.59
N TYR A 112 -8.75 0.75 1.76
CA TYR A 112 -7.55 0.06 2.21
C TYR A 112 -7.43 -1.34 1.59
N ALA A 113 -6.19 -1.70 1.23
CA ALA A 113 -5.83 -3.05 0.77
C ALA A 113 -5.56 -3.96 1.98
N ASP A 114 -5.44 -5.28 1.74
CA ASP A 114 -4.80 -6.22 2.69
C ASP A 114 -5.41 -6.13 4.09
N ILE A 115 -6.73 -6.24 4.15
CA ILE A 115 -7.51 -6.02 5.37
C ILE A 115 -7.48 -7.28 6.25
N LEU A 116 -7.29 -7.08 7.54
CA LEU A 116 -7.45 -8.12 8.55
C LEU A 116 -8.93 -8.25 8.94
N THR A 117 -9.61 -9.24 8.36
CA THR A 117 -11.04 -9.49 8.62
C THR A 117 -11.30 -10.43 9.81
N ALA A 118 -10.27 -11.02 10.39
CA ALA A 118 -10.38 -11.98 11.49
C ALA A 118 -9.36 -11.66 12.59
N ALA A 119 -9.65 -12.04 13.83
CA ALA A 119 -8.72 -11.85 14.94
C ALA A 119 -7.47 -12.73 14.82
N HIS A 120 -7.63 -13.94 14.25
CA HIS A 120 -6.52 -14.85 14.05
C HIS A 120 -5.62 -14.42 12.88
N ILE A 121 -4.31 -14.37 13.13
CA ILE A 121 -3.29 -14.04 12.14
C ILE A 121 -2.11 -15.01 12.21
N ILE A 122 -1.71 -15.50 11.03
CA ILE A 122 -0.53 -16.34 10.86
C ILE A 122 0.62 -15.47 10.36
N VAL A 123 1.67 -15.34 11.17
CA VAL A 123 2.90 -14.65 10.80
C VAL A 123 3.84 -15.69 10.22
N THR A 124 4.07 -15.64 8.91
CA THR A 124 4.82 -16.68 8.18
C THR A 124 6.34 -16.50 8.22
N ASP A 125 6.80 -15.27 8.44
CA ASP A 125 8.20 -14.87 8.53
C ASP A 125 8.32 -13.80 9.62
N TYR A 126 9.52 -13.64 10.20
CA TYR A 126 9.80 -12.54 11.13
C TYR A 126 9.59 -11.20 10.41
N GLY A 127 8.70 -10.35 10.92
CA GLY A 127 8.44 -9.09 10.22
C GLY A 127 7.26 -8.28 10.74
N SER A 128 7.05 -7.16 10.05
CA SER A 128 5.95 -6.23 10.32
C SER A 128 4.61 -6.77 9.87
N ILE A 129 3.66 -6.76 10.79
CA ILE A 129 2.25 -6.96 10.57
C ILE A 129 1.65 -5.61 10.17
N ASN A 130 1.54 -5.39 8.86
CA ASN A 130 1.09 -4.15 8.24
C ASN A 130 -0.30 -4.27 7.59
N LYS A 131 -1.13 -5.21 8.06
CA LYS A 131 -2.51 -5.33 7.59
C LYS A 131 -3.33 -4.12 8.01
N ASN A 132 -4.32 -3.74 7.22
CA ASN A 132 -5.25 -2.69 7.65
C ASN A 132 -6.37 -3.32 8.47
N ILE A 133 -6.73 -2.73 9.60
CA ILE A 133 -7.70 -3.34 10.52
C ILE A 133 -8.99 -2.51 10.55
N PRO A 134 -10.13 -3.05 10.10
CA PRO A 134 -11.41 -2.39 10.20
C PRO A 134 -12.02 -2.64 11.58
N ILE A 135 -12.55 -1.59 12.20
CA ILE A 135 -13.33 -1.70 13.44
C ILE A 135 -14.73 -1.11 13.24
N ASP A 136 -15.74 -1.77 13.81
CA ASP A 136 -17.14 -1.39 13.62
C ASP A 136 -17.60 -0.47 14.75
N PRO A 137 -18.19 0.70 14.46
CA PRO A 137 -18.77 1.54 15.51
C PRO A 137 -20.02 0.89 16.09
N ILE A 138 -20.14 0.88 17.42
CA ILE A 138 -21.32 0.35 18.14
C ILE A 138 -22.55 1.24 17.89
N ASN A 139 -22.35 2.56 17.80
CA ASN A 139 -23.44 3.53 17.59
C ASN A 139 -23.43 4.09 16.15
N VAL A 140 -24.37 3.59 15.34
CA VAL A 140 -24.48 3.90 13.90
C VAL A 140 -25.20 5.24 13.64
N LYS A 141 -25.96 5.77 14.60
CA LYS A 141 -26.91 6.89 14.37
C LYS A 141 -26.26 8.23 13.98
N GLY A 142 -24.97 8.44 14.28
CA GLY A 142 -24.20 9.64 13.87
C GLY A 142 -23.40 9.51 12.56
N HIS A 143 -23.34 8.32 11.97
CA HIS A 143 -22.41 8.00 10.88
C HIS A 143 -23.07 7.90 9.49
N ALA A 144 -24.41 7.98 9.43
CA ALA A 144 -25.19 7.75 8.22
C ALA A 144 -25.00 8.80 7.11
N SER A 145 -24.66 10.06 7.44
CA SER A 145 -24.47 11.10 6.41
C SER A 145 -23.17 10.93 5.60
N LEU A 146 -22.21 10.13 6.11
CA LEU A 146 -20.93 9.87 5.45
C LEU A 146 -20.98 8.70 4.45
N LEU A 147 -22.11 7.96 4.40
CA LEU A 147 -22.32 6.82 3.50
C LEU A 147 -22.38 7.21 2.01
N LYS A 148 -22.89 8.41 1.67
CA LYS A 148 -23.11 8.83 0.27
C LYS A 148 -21.83 9.07 -0.53
N LYS A 149 -20.68 9.31 0.12
CA LYS A 149 -19.37 9.45 -0.56
C LYS A 149 -18.67 8.11 -0.85
N ARG A 150 -19.19 6.98 -0.33
CA ARG A 150 -18.52 5.68 -0.34
C ARG A 150 -18.65 4.91 -1.66
N VAL A 151 -19.79 5.02 -2.34
CA VAL A 151 -20.10 4.20 -3.53
C VAL A 151 -19.26 4.61 -4.76
N PHE A 152 -18.84 5.88 -4.86
CA PHE A 152 -18.06 6.38 -6.00
C PHE A 152 -16.53 6.25 -5.83
N SER A 153 -16.06 5.89 -4.63
CA SER A 153 -14.63 5.75 -4.31
C SER A 153 -14.27 4.34 -3.81
N SER A 154 -15.11 3.36 -4.15
CA SER A 154 -14.88 1.95 -3.95
C SER A 154 -13.83 1.45 -4.95
N ARG A 155 -12.89 0.59 -4.55
CA ARG A 155 -11.89 0.03 -5.49
C ARG A 155 -12.53 -0.72 -6.64
N LYS A 156 -13.61 -1.46 -6.36
CA LYS A 156 -14.36 -2.22 -7.37
C LYS A 156 -15.00 -1.30 -8.41
N SER A 157 -15.54 -0.16 -7.97
CA SER A 157 -16.04 0.86 -8.90
C SER A 157 -14.91 1.41 -9.77
N GLN A 158 -13.74 1.72 -9.19
CA GLN A 158 -12.58 2.23 -9.94
C GLN A 158 -12.05 1.22 -10.97
N GLU A 159 -12.03 -0.07 -10.63
CA GLU A 159 -11.67 -1.15 -11.55
C GLU A 159 -12.67 -1.26 -12.71
N LEU A 160 -13.98 -1.25 -12.43
CA LEU A 160 -15.01 -1.24 -13.46
C LEU A 160 -14.92 -0.01 -14.37
N LEU A 161 -14.73 1.18 -13.80
CA LEU A 161 -14.54 2.41 -14.56
C LEU A 161 -13.29 2.35 -15.45
N SER A 162 -12.20 1.70 -15.00
CA SER A 162 -11.00 1.55 -15.81
C SER A 162 -11.22 0.72 -17.08
N LEU A 163 -12.18 -0.22 -17.06
CA LEU A 163 -12.57 -1.03 -18.22
C LEU A 163 -13.59 -0.31 -19.11
N ILE A 164 -14.54 0.42 -18.51
CA ILE A 164 -15.63 1.08 -19.23
C ILE A 164 -15.16 2.37 -19.92
N CYS A 165 -14.24 3.14 -19.33
CA CYS A 165 -13.80 4.43 -19.87
C CYS A 165 -13.15 4.32 -21.27
N PRO A 166 -12.26 3.34 -21.56
CA PRO A 166 -11.74 3.13 -22.92
C PRO A 166 -12.83 2.79 -23.94
N LEU A 167 -13.83 1.98 -23.57
CA LEU A 167 -14.96 1.65 -24.44
C LEU A 167 -15.81 2.88 -24.74
N LEU A 168 -16.06 3.72 -23.73
CA LEU A 168 -16.79 4.97 -23.88
C LEU A 168 -16.04 5.97 -24.77
N ALA A 169 -14.71 6.04 -24.66
CA ALA A 169 -13.87 6.85 -25.55
C ALA A 169 -14.02 6.41 -27.01
N ILE A 170 -14.00 5.10 -27.29
CA ILE A 170 -14.22 4.55 -28.64
C ILE A 170 -15.64 4.83 -29.13
N ALA A 171 -16.66 4.65 -28.29
CA ALA A 171 -18.04 4.88 -28.68
C ALA A 171 -18.31 6.35 -29.11
N LEU A 172 -17.73 7.30 -28.37
CA LEU A 172 -17.87 8.74 -28.68
C LEU A 172 -16.98 9.20 -29.84
N PHE A 173 -15.99 8.39 -30.22
CA PHE A 173 -15.17 8.65 -31.40
C PHE A 173 -15.95 8.43 -32.72
N VAL A 174 -16.91 7.50 -32.74
CA VAL A 174 -17.67 7.11 -33.95
C VAL A 174 -18.28 8.30 -34.72
N PRO A 175 -19.01 9.25 -34.09
CA PRO A 175 -19.56 10.41 -34.79
C PRO A 175 -18.50 11.43 -35.24
N LEU A 176 -17.29 11.38 -34.68
CA LEU A 176 -16.20 12.33 -34.94
C LEU A 176 -15.13 11.79 -35.89
N ARG A 177 -15.31 10.57 -36.42
CA ARG A 177 -14.32 9.87 -37.27
C ARG A 177 -13.87 10.64 -38.52
N GLY A 178 -14.70 11.57 -39.00
CA GLY A 178 -14.40 12.42 -40.15
C GLY A 178 -13.45 13.56 -39.84
N PHE A 179 -13.20 13.85 -38.56
CA PHE A 179 -12.29 14.90 -38.12
C PHE A 179 -10.90 14.33 -37.87
N PHE A 180 -9.90 14.92 -38.51
CA PHE A 180 -8.51 14.49 -38.35
C PHE A 180 -8.02 14.72 -36.90
N SER A 181 -8.49 15.80 -36.27
CA SER A 181 -8.18 16.12 -34.87
C SER A 181 -8.65 15.02 -33.90
N ALA A 182 -9.78 14.36 -34.17
CA ALA A 182 -10.30 13.28 -33.32
C ALA A 182 -9.38 12.05 -33.33
N TRP A 183 -8.77 11.72 -34.48
CA TRP A 183 -7.79 10.64 -34.60
C TRP A 183 -6.53 10.91 -33.77
N ILE A 184 -6.00 12.14 -33.84
CA ILE A 184 -4.86 12.55 -33.02
C ILE A 184 -5.18 12.42 -31.53
N LEU A 185 -6.36 12.90 -31.11
CA LEU A 185 -6.78 12.89 -29.71
C LEU A 185 -6.96 11.48 -29.15
N ILE A 186 -7.56 10.55 -29.91
CA ILE A 186 -7.74 9.17 -29.46
C ILE A 186 -6.38 8.43 -29.40
N ILE A 187 -5.46 8.70 -30.33
CA ILE A 187 -4.10 8.14 -30.30
C ILE A 187 -3.35 8.64 -29.05
N ILE A 188 -3.40 9.94 -28.76
CA ILE A 188 -2.79 10.53 -27.56
C ILE A 188 -3.39 9.89 -26.29
N TYR A 189 -4.71 9.69 -26.26
CA TYR A 189 -5.40 9.05 -25.13
C TYR A 189 -4.88 7.62 -24.90
N PHE A 190 -4.76 6.79 -25.94
CA PHE A 190 -4.24 5.42 -25.81
C PHE A 190 -2.75 5.39 -25.48
N LEU A 191 -1.93 6.29 -26.04
CA LEU A 191 -0.53 6.45 -25.65
C LEU A 191 -0.41 6.81 -24.15
N ALA A 192 -1.30 7.65 -23.63
CA ALA A 192 -1.37 7.98 -22.21
C ALA A 192 -1.78 6.76 -21.35
N LEU A 193 -2.62 5.86 -21.85
CA LEU A 193 -2.95 4.61 -21.17
C LEU A 193 -1.80 3.59 -21.22
N ILE A 194 -1.13 3.45 -22.36
CA ILE A 194 0.02 2.55 -22.53
C ILE A 194 1.18 3.00 -21.66
N SER A 195 1.51 4.30 -21.64
CA SER A 195 2.56 4.83 -20.75
C SER A 195 2.27 4.53 -19.28
N ARG A 196 1.02 4.67 -18.82
CA ARG A 196 0.62 4.23 -17.48
C ARG A 196 0.90 2.74 -17.27
N PHE A 197 0.51 1.90 -18.23
CA PHE A 197 0.74 0.46 -18.14
C PHE A 197 2.23 0.09 -18.13
N LEU A 198 3.08 0.77 -18.92
CA LEU A 198 4.53 0.54 -18.92
C LEU A 198 5.21 1.04 -17.64
N ASP A 199 4.72 2.15 -17.07
CA ASP A 199 5.13 2.66 -15.77
C ASP A 199 4.60 1.82 -14.59
N PHE A 200 3.90 0.72 -14.86
CA PHE A 200 3.42 -0.20 -13.85
C PHE A 200 4.60 -0.91 -13.19
N LYS A 201 4.93 -0.49 -11.97
CA LYS A 201 5.84 -1.19 -11.09
C LYS A 201 5.01 -1.84 -10.00
N PRO A 202 4.96 -3.18 -9.90
CA PRO A 202 4.22 -3.84 -8.83
C PRO A 202 4.72 -3.34 -7.48
N ALA A 203 3.80 -3.21 -6.53
CA ALA A 203 4.12 -2.79 -5.18
C ALA A 203 5.29 -3.64 -4.64
N ALA A 204 6.39 -2.99 -4.25
CA ALA A 204 7.51 -3.69 -3.65
C ALA A 204 7.02 -4.48 -2.42
N PRO A 205 7.52 -5.71 -2.21
CA PRO A 205 7.17 -6.49 -1.04
C PRO A 205 7.54 -5.71 0.24
N PRO A 206 6.84 -5.96 1.36
CA PRO A 206 7.08 -5.25 2.62
C PRO A 206 8.34 -5.76 3.36
N TYR A 207 9.28 -6.35 2.64
CA TYR A 207 10.51 -6.95 3.15
C TYR A 207 11.63 -6.86 2.11
N GLY A 208 12.87 -6.75 2.59
CA GLY A 208 14.07 -6.89 1.78
C GLY A 208 14.58 -8.32 1.87
N THR A 209 15.32 -8.75 0.85
CA THR A 209 15.95 -10.07 0.83
C THR A 209 17.47 -9.93 0.78
N VAL A 210 18.16 -10.63 1.67
CA VAL A 210 19.62 -10.80 1.61
C VAL A 210 19.92 -12.01 0.72
N ARG A 211 20.73 -11.81 -0.32
CA ARG A 211 21.13 -12.84 -1.29
C ARG A 211 22.65 -12.90 -1.42
N ASP A 212 23.13 -14.05 -1.85
CA ASP A 212 24.51 -14.25 -2.29
C ASP A 212 24.70 -13.60 -3.67
N VAL A 213 25.84 -12.92 -3.90
CA VAL A 213 26.13 -12.22 -5.17
C VAL A 213 26.25 -13.20 -6.34
N ASP A 214 26.91 -14.34 -6.13
CA ASP A 214 27.31 -15.26 -7.19
C ASP A 214 26.16 -16.22 -7.52
N THR A 215 25.60 -16.85 -6.49
CA THR A 215 24.53 -17.85 -6.64
C THR A 215 23.14 -17.24 -6.75
N LYS A 216 22.98 -15.94 -6.42
CA LYS A 216 21.69 -15.25 -6.25
C LYS A 216 20.73 -15.92 -5.26
N ALA A 217 21.19 -16.92 -4.50
CA ALA A 217 20.38 -17.65 -3.54
C ALA A 217 20.11 -16.80 -2.28
N PRO A 218 18.93 -16.91 -1.65
CA PRO A 218 18.65 -16.23 -0.40
C PRO A 218 19.52 -16.75 0.75
N LEU A 219 20.00 -15.83 1.60
CA LEU A 219 20.84 -16.14 2.74
C LEU A 219 20.05 -16.12 4.05
N LYS A 220 19.83 -17.30 4.63
CA LYS A 220 19.32 -17.45 5.99
C LYS A 220 20.35 -17.10 7.06
N ASP A 221 19.90 -16.82 8.28
CA ASP A 221 20.74 -16.62 9.47
C ASP A 221 21.74 -15.45 9.34
N VAL A 222 21.38 -14.43 8.56
CA VAL A 222 22.14 -13.17 8.44
C VAL A 222 21.67 -12.23 9.54
N VAL A 223 22.62 -11.68 10.30
CA VAL A 223 22.31 -10.67 11.31
C VAL A 223 22.27 -9.30 10.63
N VAL A 224 21.10 -8.66 10.63
CA VAL A 224 20.93 -7.28 10.17
C VAL A 224 20.68 -6.41 11.39
N ARG A 225 21.52 -5.39 11.59
CA ARG A 225 21.40 -4.44 12.69
C ARG A 225 21.15 -3.04 12.16
N ILE A 226 20.26 -2.31 12.82
CA ILE A 226 20.00 -0.91 12.50
C ILE A 226 20.53 0.01 13.59
N PHE A 227 21.24 1.05 13.16
CA PHE A 227 21.82 2.07 14.03
C PHE A 227 21.28 3.44 13.65
N GLU A 228 20.99 4.26 14.65
CA GLU A 228 20.75 5.68 14.44
C GLU A 228 22.08 6.40 14.17
N ARG A 229 22.18 7.16 13.08
CA ARG A 229 23.44 7.79 12.67
C ARG A 229 23.88 8.91 13.62
N LYS A 230 22.93 9.62 14.22
CA LYS A 230 23.21 10.79 15.08
C LYS A 230 23.92 10.43 16.39
N TYR A 231 23.56 9.28 16.99
CA TYR A 231 24.04 8.88 18.30
C TYR A 231 24.76 7.52 18.31
N GLY A 232 24.83 6.82 17.17
CA GLY A 232 25.39 5.47 17.08
C GLY A 232 24.61 4.41 17.87
N LYS A 233 23.42 4.75 18.36
CA LYS A 233 22.59 3.87 19.18
C LYS A 233 22.09 2.70 18.33
N SER A 234 22.35 1.48 18.80
CA SER A 234 21.72 0.27 18.24
C SER A 234 20.23 0.30 18.56
N LEU A 235 19.39 0.27 17.54
CA LEU A 235 17.94 0.32 17.71
C LEU A 235 17.36 -1.08 17.81
N GLU A 236 17.69 -1.92 16.83
CA GLU A 236 17.13 -3.25 16.68
C GLU A 236 18.11 -4.14 15.90
N SER A 237 18.09 -5.43 16.20
CA SER A 237 18.81 -6.46 15.45
C SER A 237 17.84 -7.56 15.09
N GLN A 238 17.81 -7.92 13.81
CA GLN A 238 16.99 -9.01 13.29
C GLN A 238 17.88 -10.06 12.63
N VAL A 239 17.44 -11.30 12.69
CA VAL A 239 18.06 -12.41 11.95
C VAL A 239 17.18 -12.72 10.74
N THR A 240 17.78 -12.86 9.56
CA THR A 240 17.01 -13.14 8.35
C THR A 240 16.31 -14.48 8.43
N SER A 241 15.10 -14.55 7.86
CA SER A 241 14.34 -15.80 7.77
C SER A 241 15.04 -16.84 6.87
N PRO A 242 14.57 -18.10 6.82
CA PRO A 242 15.10 -19.11 5.88
C PRO A 242 15.10 -18.66 4.41
N ARG A 243 14.24 -17.70 4.05
CA ARG A 243 14.17 -17.09 2.71
C ARG A 243 15.02 -15.80 2.59
N GLY A 244 15.88 -15.52 3.56
CA GLY A 244 16.74 -14.34 3.60
C GLY A 244 16.02 -13.02 3.85
N ARG A 245 14.78 -13.05 4.35
CA ARG A 245 13.93 -11.87 4.48
C ARG A 245 14.22 -11.09 5.76
N TYR A 246 14.15 -9.76 5.67
CA TYR A 246 14.23 -8.84 6.80
C TYR A 246 13.39 -7.58 6.54
N ALA A 247 13.01 -6.86 7.59
CA ALA A 247 12.31 -5.59 7.45
C ALA A 247 12.47 -4.72 8.71
N PHE A 248 12.95 -3.50 8.54
CA PHE A 248 12.95 -2.50 9.61
C PHE A 248 11.96 -1.40 9.31
N ILE A 249 11.33 -0.87 10.35
CA ILE A 249 10.46 0.29 10.24
C ILE A 249 10.98 1.34 11.17
N VAL A 250 11.19 2.52 10.61
CA VAL A 250 11.83 3.62 11.30
C VAL A 250 10.98 4.86 11.28
N LYS A 251 11.28 5.77 12.20
CA LYS A 251 10.73 7.12 12.20
C LYS A 251 11.54 7.98 11.21
N LYS A 252 11.12 9.22 11.01
CA LYS A 252 11.93 10.20 10.30
C LYS A 252 13.30 10.35 10.98
N GLY A 253 14.37 10.40 10.18
CA GLY A 253 15.74 10.47 10.71
C GLY A 253 16.78 9.83 9.79
N SER A 254 17.98 9.65 10.34
CA SER A 254 19.14 9.15 9.61
C SER A 254 19.62 7.82 10.22
N TYR A 255 19.76 6.79 9.40
CA TYR A 255 20.05 5.42 9.84
C TYR A 255 21.19 4.77 9.06
N ARG A 256 21.81 3.76 9.67
CA ARG A 256 22.80 2.87 9.04
C ARG A 256 22.41 1.42 9.32
N LEU A 257 22.38 0.60 8.28
CA LEU A 257 22.23 -0.85 8.40
C LEU A 257 23.60 -1.52 8.33
N LEU A 258 23.84 -2.45 9.24
CA LEU A 258 25.00 -3.33 9.29
C LEU A 258 24.53 -4.76 9.08
N VAL A 259 25.08 -5.43 8.07
CA VAL A 259 24.64 -6.76 7.64
C VAL A 259 25.83 -7.70 7.76
N GLN A 260 25.71 -8.71 8.61
CA GLN A 260 26.82 -9.59 8.98
C GLN A 260 26.41 -11.06 8.89
N LYS A 261 27.29 -11.86 8.29
CA LYS A 261 27.20 -13.32 8.27
C LYS A 261 28.61 -13.91 8.24
N LYS A 262 28.84 -14.99 8.98
CA LYS A 262 30.12 -15.72 8.97
C LYS A 262 30.42 -16.23 7.55
N GLY A 263 31.64 -15.99 7.07
CA GLY A 263 32.08 -16.38 5.71
C GLY A 263 31.65 -15.43 4.59
N TYR A 264 31.10 -14.25 4.93
CA TYR A 264 30.74 -13.22 3.97
C TYR A 264 31.31 -11.86 4.39
N HIS A 265 31.53 -10.99 3.40
CA HIS A 265 31.94 -9.62 3.64
C HIS A 265 30.80 -8.85 4.32
N THR A 266 31.16 -8.03 5.32
CA THR A 266 30.19 -7.18 6.01
C THR A 266 29.70 -6.09 5.05
N VAL A 267 28.37 -5.95 4.93
CA VAL A 267 27.76 -4.90 4.10
C VAL A 267 27.19 -3.81 4.98
N ILE A 268 27.42 -2.57 4.58
CA ILE A 268 26.97 -1.39 5.29
C ILE A 268 26.15 -0.52 4.34
N LEU A 269 24.92 -0.20 4.72
CA LEU A 269 24.05 0.69 3.96
C LEU A 269 23.71 1.93 4.76
N ASN A 270 23.85 3.10 4.15
CA ASN A 270 23.54 4.39 4.75
C ASN A 270 22.23 4.94 4.20
N TYR A 271 21.36 5.38 5.11
CA TYR A 271 20.11 6.06 4.82
C TYR A 271 20.16 7.45 5.48
N PRO A 272 20.71 8.46 4.78
CA PRO A 272 21.00 9.75 5.39
C PRO A 272 19.75 10.58 5.71
N ASP A 273 18.67 10.41 4.94
CA ASP A 273 17.46 11.22 5.07
C ASP A 273 16.19 10.38 4.86
N ILE A 274 15.52 10.02 5.97
CA ILE A 274 14.17 9.47 5.97
C ILE A 274 13.21 10.57 6.40
N LYS A 275 12.30 10.94 5.51
CA LYS A 275 11.39 12.09 5.68
C LYS A 275 10.09 11.76 6.41
N GLU A 276 9.69 10.49 6.43
CA GLU A 276 8.38 10.05 6.90
C GLU A 276 8.49 9.07 8.06
N ASP A 277 7.53 9.17 9.00
CA ASP A 277 7.39 8.21 10.08
C ASP A 277 6.76 6.91 9.59
N GLY A 278 7.26 5.78 10.10
CA GLY A 278 6.81 4.45 9.67
C GLY A 278 7.38 4.04 8.30
N TYR A 279 8.52 4.64 7.91
CA TYR A 279 9.21 4.30 6.67
C TYR A 279 9.77 2.88 6.74
N LEU A 280 9.50 2.10 5.71
CA LEU A 280 9.96 0.71 5.59
C LEU A 280 11.36 0.66 4.97
N LEU A 281 12.34 0.24 5.76
CA LEU A 281 13.69 -0.11 5.34
C LEU A 281 13.77 -1.60 5.00
N ALA A 282 13.58 -1.89 3.72
CA ALA A 282 13.39 -3.24 3.19
C ALA A 282 14.05 -3.40 1.81
N ARG A 283 15.33 -3.02 1.66
CA ARG A 283 16.03 -3.09 0.38
C ARG A 283 16.64 -4.47 0.16
N ASP A 284 16.64 -4.99 -1.06
CA ASP A 284 17.43 -6.19 -1.36
C ASP A 284 18.93 -5.92 -1.18
N ILE A 285 19.62 -6.83 -0.51
CA ILE A 285 21.05 -6.76 -0.20
C ILE A 285 21.74 -7.96 -0.84
N PHE A 286 22.89 -7.72 -1.46
CA PHE A 286 23.73 -8.77 -2.00
C PHE A 286 25.03 -8.85 -1.19
N MET A 287 25.38 -10.03 -0.69
CA MET A 287 26.59 -10.29 0.07
C MET A 287 27.56 -11.14 -0.74
N LYS A 288 28.84 -10.75 -0.75
CA LYS A 288 29.92 -11.50 -1.39
C LYS A 288 30.59 -12.43 -0.39
N ARG A 289 30.88 -13.67 -0.79
CA ARG A 289 31.64 -14.62 0.03
C ARG A 289 33.07 -14.13 0.25
N ASN A 290 33.65 -14.55 1.37
CA ASN A 290 35.08 -14.37 1.64
C ASN A 290 35.92 -15.30 0.78
#